data_AF-A0A2N2GZQ8-F1
#
_entry.id   AF-A0A2N2GZQ8-F1
#
_cell.length_a   1.000
_cell.length_b   1.000
_cell.length_c   1.000
_cell.angle_alpha   90.00
_cell.angle_beta   90.00
_cell.angle_gamma   90.00
#
_symmetry.space_group_name_H-M   'P 1'
#
loop_
_entity.id
_entity.type
_entity.pdbx_description
1 polymer ?
#
loop_
_entity_poly.entity_id
_entity_poly.type
_entity_poly.pdbx_seq_one_letter_code
_entity_poly.pdbx_strand_id
1 'polypeptide(L)'
;MAKGSPADKAGLRGGSVPARLLSRDFLLGGDLVISFGTEEACDSECLVQAGRQFVDADRLPVKFLRSGAVMETTIDLSGSRRNFLEER
;
A
#
# COMPACT_ATOMS: atom_id res chain seq x y z
N MET A 1 -2.17 1.80 -9.45
CA MET A 1 -1.85 2.78 -8.38
C MET A 1 -2.67 4.03 -8.64
N ALA A 2 -3.38 4.58 -7.65
CA ALA A 2 -4.11 5.84 -7.87
C ALA A 2 -3.13 7.02 -7.89
N LYS A 3 -3.10 7.77 -9.00
CA LYS A 3 -2.22 8.94 -9.17
C LYS A 3 -2.51 10.00 -8.11
N GLY A 4 -1.46 10.53 -7.47
CA GLY A 4 -1.55 11.55 -6.42
C GLY A 4 -1.95 11.01 -5.04
N SER A 5 -2.20 9.71 -4.90
CA SER A 5 -2.42 9.07 -3.60
C SER A 5 -1.16 9.15 -2.71
N PRO A 6 -1.27 9.01 -1.39
CA PRO A 6 -0.11 8.91 -0.50
C PRO A 6 0.90 7.87 -0.93
N ALA A 7 0.42 6.69 -1.35
CA ALA A 7 1.26 5.59 -1.77
C ALA A 7 1.97 5.88 -3.10
N ASP A 8 1.31 6.56 -4.05
CA ASP A 8 1.93 7.06 -5.29
C ASP A 8 3.03 8.09 -5.00
N LYS A 9 2.74 9.06 -4.10
CA LYS A 9 3.72 10.05 -3.65
C LYS A 9 4.92 9.43 -2.91
N ALA A 10 4.70 8.32 -2.22
CA ALA A 10 5.76 7.55 -1.55
C ALA A 10 6.57 6.66 -2.52
N GLY A 11 6.25 6.66 -3.82
CA GLY A 11 7.00 5.95 -4.86
C GLY A 11 6.71 4.45 -4.95
N LEU A 12 5.62 3.98 -4.33
CA LEU A 12 5.15 2.61 -4.48
C LEU A 12 4.56 2.39 -5.88
N ARG A 13 4.64 1.15 -6.38
CA ARG A 13 4.22 0.77 -7.73
C ARG A 13 3.21 -0.36 -7.63
N GLY A 14 2.00 -0.11 -8.09
CA GLY A 14 1.00 -1.16 -8.30
C GLY A 14 1.31 -2.01 -9.52
N GLY A 15 0.76 -3.22 -9.58
CA GLY A 15 0.81 -4.07 -10.76
C GLY A 15 0.25 -3.39 -12.00
N SER A 16 0.82 -3.72 -13.16
CA SER A 16 0.45 -3.15 -14.46
C SER A 16 0.32 -4.20 -15.57
N VAL A 17 0.69 -5.45 -15.30
CA VAL A 17 0.63 -6.53 -16.29
C VAL A 17 -0.72 -7.24 -16.16
N PRO A 18 -1.63 -7.13 -17.14
CA PRO A 18 -2.90 -7.83 -17.08
C PRO A 18 -2.70 -9.35 -17.16
N ALA A 19 -3.38 -10.08 -16.29
CA ALA A 19 -3.40 -11.53 -16.29
C ALA A 19 -4.79 -12.04 -15.91
N ARG A 20 -5.16 -13.21 -16.42
CA ARG A 20 -6.38 -13.90 -16.02
C ARG A 20 -6.02 -15.17 -15.26
N LEU A 21 -6.42 -15.24 -13.99
CA LEU A 21 -6.20 -16.37 -13.09
C LEU A 21 -7.53 -16.72 -12.43
N LEU A 22 -7.88 -18.01 -12.33
CA LEU A 22 -9.11 -18.46 -11.66
C LEU A 22 -10.37 -17.72 -12.16
N SER A 23 -10.46 -17.49 -13.48
CA SER A 23 -11.55 -16.73 -14.13
C SER A 23 -11.73 -15.28 -13.65
N ARG A 24 -10.69 -14.69 -13.04
CA ARG A 24 -10.66 -13.29 -12.59
C ARG A 24 -9.49 -12.56 -13.25
N ASP A 25 -9.70 -11.27 -13.51
CA ASP A 25 -8.67 -10.41 -14.08
C ASP A 25 -7.85 -9.78 -12.94
N PHE A 26 -6.53 -9.84 -13.09
CA PHE A 26 -5.55 -9.33 -12.13
C PHE A 26 -4.54 -8.42 -12.84
N LEU A 27 -4.01 -7.46 -12.09
CA LEU A 27 -2.82 -6.71 -12.48
C LEU A 27 -1.63 -7.24 -11.67
N LEU A 28 -0.70 -7.92 -12.35
CA LEU A 28 0.50 -8.49 -11.77
C LEU A 28 1.68 -7.51 -11.83
N GLY A 29 2.71 -7.84 -11.05
CA GLY A 29 3.93 -7.05 -10.91
C GLY A 29 3.78 -5.92 -9.88
N GLY A 30 4.69 -4.95 -9.94
CA GLY A 30 4.78 -3.88 -8.97
C GLY A 30 5.58 -4.27 -7.73
N ASP A 31 5.22 -3.69 -6.60
CA ASP A 31 5.87 -3.91 -5.32
C ASP A 31 5.13 -4.99 -4.52
N LEU A 32 5.90 -5.89 -3.90
CA LEU A 32 5.38 -6.84 -2.93
C LEU A 32 5.63 -6.31 -1.52
N VAL A 33 4.58 -5.85 -0.85
CA VAL A 33 4.68 -5.37 0.55
C VAL A 33 5.00 -6.54 1.46
N ILE A 34 6.03 -6.39 2.29
CA ILE A 34 6.47 -7.40 3.26
C ILE A 34 6.34 -6.92 4.71
N SER A 35 6.22 -5.61 4.93
CA SER A 35 5.92 -5.04 6.24
C SER A 35 5.34 -3.64 6.09
N PHE A 36 4.49 -3.26 7.03
CA PHE A 36 3.97 -1.91 7.16
C PHE A 36 3.92 -1.54 8.66
N GLY A 37 4.43 -0.36 9.04
CA GLY A 37 4.58 -0.02 10.45
C GLY A 37 5.45 -1.03 11.20
N THR A 38 4.90 -1.59 12.27
CA THR A 38 5.50 -2.66 13.08
C THR A 38 5.03 -4.05 12.68
N GLU A 39 4.10 -4.16 11.72
CA GLU A 39 3.45 -5.42 11.35
C GLU A 39 4.13 -6.02 10.12
N GLU A 40 4.35 -7.33 10.14
CA GLU A 40 4.77 -8.09 8.97
C GLU A 40 3.56 -8.41 8.09
N ALA A 41 3.73 -8.32 6.78
CA ALA A 41 2.68 -8.66 5.84
C ALA A 41 2.49 -10.17 5.80
N CYS A 42 1.28 -10.64 6.12
CA CYS A 42 0.96 -12.06 6.03
C CYS A 42 0.16 -12.39 4.76
N ASP A 43 -1.01 -11.77 4.60
CA ASP A 43 -1.79 -11.79 3.37
C ASP A 43 -2.48 -10.44 3.14
N SER A 44 -3.26 -10.33 2.06
CA SER A 44 -3.95 -9.08 1.74
C SER A 44 -5.00 -8.67 2.79
N GLU A 45 -5.66 -9.63 3.44
CA GLU A 45 -6.71 -9.34 4.42
C GLU A 45 -6.10 -8.87 5.74
N CYS A 46 -5.02 -9.53 6.16
CA CYS A 46 -4.14 -9.16 7.25
C CYS A 46 -3.67 -7.70 7.13
N LEU A 47 -3.19 -7.30 5.95
CA LEU A 47 -2.78 -5.92 5.69
C LEU A 47 -3.94 -4.92 5.82
N VAL A 48 -5.14 -5.28 5.35
CA VAL A 48 -6.34 -4.44 5.50
C VAL A 48 -6.72 -4.26 6.97
N GLN A 49 -6.65 -5.33 7.77
CA GLN A 49 -6.96 -5.28 9.19
C GLN A 49 -5.91 -4.47 9.96
N ALA A 50 -4.64 -4.74 9.69
CA ALA A 50 -3.55 -4.07 10.34
C ALA A 50 -3.59 -2.56 10.04
N GLY A 51 -3.95 -2.16 8.81
CA GLY A 51 -4.14 -0.75 8.43
C GLY A 51 -5.06 0.04 9.35
N ARG A 52 -6.05 -0.61 10.00
CA ARG A 52 -6.96 0.04 10.97
C ARG A 52 -6.23 0.53 12.23
N GLN A 53 -5.11 -0.08 12.59
CA GLN A 53 -4.32 0.28 13.76
C GLN A 53 -3.54 1.59 13.57
N PHE A 54 -3.34 2.02 12.33
CA PHE A 54 -2.55 3.21 11.97
C PHE A 54 -3.44 4.35 11.48
N VAL A 55 -4.75 4.30 11.78
CA VAL A 55 -5.72 5.33 11.37
C VAL A 55 -5.33 6.73 11.86
N ASP A 56 -4.65 6.81 13.01
CA ASP A 56 -4.19 8.06 13.61
C ASP A 56 -2.74 8.42 13.27
N ALA A 57 -2.02 7.55 12.57
CA ALA A 57 -0.63 7.78 12.23
C ALA A 57 -0.50 8.71 11.02
N ASP A 58 0.32 9.76 11.13
CA ASP A 58 0.67 10.64 10.01
C ASP A 58 1.73 10.04 9.09
N ARG A 59 2.54 9.11 9.61
CA ARG A 59 3.67 8.52 8.89
C ARG A 59 3.64 7.02 9.07
N LEU A 60 3.75 6.32 7.96
CA LEU A 60 3.69 4.87 7.92
C LEU A 60 4.91 4.33 7.17
N PRO A 61 5.91 3.76 7.85
CA PRO A 61 7.02 3.10 7.18
C PRO A 61 6.51 1.82 6.49
N VAL A 62 7.02 1.54 5.30
CA VAL A 62 6.65 0.36 4.51
C VAL A 62 7.90 -0.26 3.92
N LYS A 63 8.05 -1.57 4.11
CA LYS A 63 9.08 -2.37 3.45
C LYS A 63 8.46 -3.21 2.36
N PHE A 64 9.11 -3.26 1.21
CA PHE A 64 8.61 -3.96 0.05
C PHE A 64 9.75 -4.54 -0.78
N LEU A 65 9.45 -5.60 -1.53
CA LEU A 65 10.34 -6.16 -2.53
C LEU A 65 10.06 -5.52 -3.89
N ARG A 66 11.13 -5.07 -4.55
CA ARG A 66 11.10 -4.63 -5.95
C ARG A 66 12.29 -5.23 -6.67
N SER A 67 12.03 -5.99 -7.73
CA SER A 67 13.08 -6.63 -8.54
C SER A 67 14.04 -7.49 -7.70
N GLY A 68 13.52 -8.17 -6.67
CA GLY A 68 14.29 -9.04 -5.78
C GLY A 68 15.06 -8.33 -4.66
N ALA A 69 15.04 -7.00 -4.61
CA ALA A 69 15.68 -6.23 -3.54
C ALA A 69 14.65 -5.73 -2.52
N VAL A 70 15.02 -5.74 -1.23
CA VAL A 70 14.25 -5.09 -0.17
C VAL A 70 14.44 -3.58 -0.26
N MET A 71 13.34 -2.86 -0.30
CA MET A 71 13.26 -1.41 -0.31
C MET A 71 12.43 -0.95 0.89
N GLU A 72 12.65 0.31 1.30
CA GLU A 72 11.90 0.95 2.36
C GLU A 72 11.47 2.35 1.91
N THR A 73 10.24 2.73 2.27
CA THR A 73 9.71 4.08 2.07
C THR A 73 8.84 4.47 3.27
N THR A 74 8.47 5.74 3.36
CA THR A 74 7.49 6.23 4.34
C THR A 74 6.33 6.89 3.61
N ILE A 75 5.13 6.39 3.86
CA ILE A 75 3.89 6.99 3.37
C ILE A 75 3.48 8.12 4.33
N ASP A 76 3.19 9.29 3.78
CA ASP A 76 2.62 10.43 4.52
C ASP A 76 1.09 10.41 4.40
N LEU A 77 0.42 10.16 5.53
CA LEU A 77 -1.03 10.04 5.66
C LEU A 77 -1.69 11.33 6.20
N SER A 78 -0.91 12.37 6.51
CA SER A 78 -1.42 13.61 7.10
C SER A 78 -2.46 14.32 6.21
N GLY A 79 -2.30 14.20 4.89
CA GLY A 79 -3.25 14.73 3.91
C GLY A 79 -4.49 13.87 3.70
N SER A 80 -4.44 12.58 4.02
CA SER A 80 -5.52 11.64 3.72
C SER A 80 -6.69 11.73 4.68
N ARG A 81 -6.46 12.09 5.94
CA ARG A 81 -7.52 12.23 6.96
C ARG A 81 -8.48 13.38 6.64
N ARG A 82 -8.02 14.43 5.95
CA ARG A 82 -8.85 15.61 5.63
C ARG A 82 -9.97 15.29 4.63
N ASN A 83 -9.68 14.46 3.61
CA ASN A 83 -10.69 14.10 2.61
C ASN A 83 -11.83 13.24 3.17
N PHE A 84 -11.62 12.45 4.23
CA PHE A 84 -12.69 11.65 4.85
C PHE A 84 -13.65 12.44 5.74
N LEU A 85 -13.26 13.65 6.18
CA LEU A 85 -14.07 14.51 7.06
C LEU A 85 -14.88 15.55 6.27
N GLU A 86 -14.48 15.86 5.03
CA GLU A 86 -15.15 16.84 4.17
C GLU A 86 -16.32 16.24 3.36
N GLU A 87 -16.52 14.91 3.37
CA GLU A 87 -17.65 14.23 2.72
C GLU A 87 -18.89 14.04 3.64
N ARG A 88 -19.09 14.90 4.66
CA ARG A 88 -20.28 14.88 5.53
C ARG A 88 -21.22 16.06 5.32
#